data_AF-A0A858U2U9-F1
#
_entry.id   AF-A0A858U2U9-F1
#
_cell.length_a   1.000
_cell.length_b   1.000
_cell.length_c   1.000
_cell.angle_alpha   90.00
_cell.angle_beta   90.00
_cell.angle_gamma   90.00
#
_symmetry.space_group_name_H-M   'P 1'
#
loop_
_entity.id
_entity.type
_entity.pdbx_description
1 polymer ?
#
loop_
_entity_poly.entity_id
_entity_poly.type
_entity_poly.pdbx_seq_one_letter_code
_entity_poly.pdbx_strand_id
1 'polypeptide(L)'
;MSNNKKWKNKKINIKNYQVVDQKPKKQLSNSWKIALTGLLLIAIPSFLLFIFVGKDGWIFSQTKSIDRWSGELLIALGMSAIQITIVCLLVWKFKFLRPESLHFLIPITFAMNSFLVSSGVDTWYVRVIPAVGLAFLAIPILLLTKRILKIKSQKQYAMMQEEELKNKSLLD
;
A
#
# COMPACT_ATOMS: atom_id res chain seq x y z
N MET A 1 -36.51 39.56 -50.10
CA MET A 1 -36.45 40.03 -48.70
C MET A 1 -35.74 38.98 -47.86
N SER A 2 -34.54 39.29 -47.34
CA SER A 2 -33.59 38.32 -46.78
C SER A 2 -33.75 38.12 -45.28
N ASN A 3 -33.99 36.88 -44.86
CA ASN A 3 -34.13 36.43 -43.46
C ASN A 3 -32.81 36.45 -42.65
N ASN A 4 -31.71 37.00 -43.18
CA ASN A 4 -30.39 36.95 -42.54
C ASN A 4 -30.17 37.92 -41.36
N LYS A 5 -31.10 38.83 -41.08
CA LYS A 5 -30.93 39.81 -39.98
C LYS A 5 -31.20 39.27 -38.57
N LYS A 6 -31.88 38.13 -38.42
CA LYS A 6 -32.20 37.56 -37.08
C LYS A 6 -31.03 36.86 -36.38
N TRP A 7 -29.99 36.47 -37.11
CA TRP A 7 -28.89 35.67 -36.54
C TRP A 7 -27.70 36.51 -36.05
N LYS A 8 -27.54 37.76 -36.50
CA LYS A 8 -26.41 38.63 -36.11
C LYS A 8 -26.48 39.18 -34.67
N ASN A 9 -27.65 39.12 -34.01
CA ASN A 9 -27.84 39.68 -32.66
C ASN A 9 -28.03 38.63 -31.56
N LYS A 10 -27.84 37.33 -31.86
CA LYS A 10 -27.81 36.33 -30.80
C LYS A 10 -26.41 36.39 -30.16
N LYS A 11 -26.23 37.33 -29.23
CA LYS A 11 -25.09 37.34 -28.29
C LYS A 11 -25.17 36.02 -27.52
N ILE A 12 -24.45 35.02 -27.99
CA ILE A 12 -24.24 33.78 -27.26
C ILE A 12 -23.56 34.21 -25.96
N ASN A 13 -24.27 34.04 -24.84
CA ASN A 13 -23.77 34.42 -23.53
C ASN A 13 -22.76 33.33 -23.11
N ILE A 14 -21.54 33.42 -23.65
CA ILE A 14 -20.43 32.50 -23.39
C ILE A 14 -20.03 32.52 -21.90
N LYS A 15 -20.52 33.49 -21.12
CA LYS A 15 -20.24 33.61 -19.68
C LYS A 15 -20.86 32.53 -18.79
N ASN A 16 -21.78 31.71 -19.29
CA ASN A 16 -22.39 30.63 -18.50
C ASN A 16 -21.73 29.26 -18.69
N TYR A 17 -20.68 29.14 -19.52
CA TYR A 17 -19.71 28.06 -19.38
C TYR A 17 -18.64 28.46 -18.36
N GLN A 18 -19.06 28.93 -17.18
CA GLN A 18 -18.30 28.60 -15.99
C GLN A 18 -18.52 27.10 -15.83
N VAL A 19 -17.61 26.32 -16.42
CA VAL A 19 -17.25 25.02 -15.87
C VAL A 19 -17.18 25.29 -14.38
N VAL A 20 -18.15 24.77 -13.62
CA VAL A 20 -18.06 24.77 -12.17
C VAL A 20 -16.75 24.04 -11.94
N ASP A 21 -15.69 24.82 -11.71
CA ASP A 21 -14.39 24.32 -11.30
C ASP A 21 -14.70 23.64 -9.97
N GLN A 22 -15.08 22.37 -10.05
CA GLN A 22 -15.16 21.49 -8.92
C GLN A 22 -13.74 21.52 -8.39
N LYS A 23 -13.52 22.34 -7.35
CA LYS A 23 -12.22 22.45 -6.67
C LYS A 23 -11.68 21.04 -6.61
N PRO A 24 -10.55 20.73 -7.27
CA PRO A 24 -10.07 19.37 -7.36
C PRO A 24 -10.01 18.85 -5.93
N LYS A 25 -10.83 17.83 -5.61
CA LYS A 25 -10.85 17.26 -4.26
C LYS A 25 -9.40 16.97 -3.91
N LYS A 26 -8.89 17.60 -2.84
CA LYS A 26 -7.49 17.42 -2.42
C LYS A 26 -7.26 15.92 -2.25
N GLN A 27 -6.60 15.29 -3.21
CA GLN A 27 -6.26 13.89 -3.10
C GLN A 27 -5.21 13.78 -2.01
N LEU A 28 -5.42 12.86 -1.07
CA LEU A 28 -4.41 12.53 -0.06
C LEU A 28 -3.10 12.19 -0.75
N SER A 29 -1.99 12.72 -0.23
CA SER A 29 -0.67 12.37 -0.72
C SER A 29 -0.46 10.86 -0.60
N ASN A 30 0.35 10.28 -1.49
CA ASN A 30 0.58 8.84 -1.48
C ASN A 30 1.18 8.36 -0.14
N SER A 31 2.02 9.18 0.50
CA SER A 31 2.58 8.89 1.82
C SER A 31 1.49 8.77 2.89
N TRP A 32 0.50 9.67 2.86
CA TRP A 32 -0.65 9.59 3.77
C TRP A 32 -1.50 8.35 3.52
N LYS A 33 -1.75 7.99 2.25
CA LYS A 33 -2.48 6.76 1.92
C LYS A 33 -1.76 5.53 2.46
N ILE A 34 -0.44 5.45 2.27
CA ILE A 34 0.40 4.36 2.76
C ILE A 34 0.37 4.29 4.30
N ALA A 35 0.56 5.41 4.98
CA ALA A 35 0.53 5.46 6.44
C ALA A 35 -0.84 5.04 6.99
N LEU A 36 -1.93 5.52 6.39
CA LEU A 36 -3.29 5.18 6.81
C LEU A 36 -3.60 3.69 6.57
N THR A 37 -3.17 3.13 5.43
CA THR A 37 -3.28 1.68 5.20
C THR A 37 -2.44 0.89 6.19
N GLY A 38 -1.22 1.34 6.51
CA GLY A 38 -0.40 0.68 7.52
C GLY A 38 -1.07 0.69 8.89
N LEU A 39 -1.65 1.81 9.30
CA LEU A 39 -2.34 1.92 10.58
C LEU A 39 -3.60 1.03 10.63
N LEU A 40 -4.50 1.17 9.66
CA LEU A 40 -5.80 0.52 9.69
C LEU A 40 -5.76 -0.98 9.33
N LEU A 41 -4.88 -1.38 8.41
CA LEU A 41 -4.82 -2.76 7.94
C LEU A 41 -3.78 -3.60 8.69
N ILE A 42 -2.71 -2.97 9.15
CA ILE A 42 -1.58 -3.68 9.78
C ILE A 42 -1.58 -3.44 11.29
N ALA A 43 -1.33 -2.21 11.73
CA ALA A 43 -1.07 -1.93 13.14
C ALA A 43 -2.26 -2.27 14.04
N ILE A 44 -3.47 -1.80 13.71
CA ILE A 44 -4.67 -2.07 14.52
C ILE A 44 -5.01 -3.57 14.54
N PRO A 45 -5.11 -4.30 13.40
CA PRO A 45 -5.42 -5.72 13.44
C PRO A 45 -4.35 -6.56 14.14
N SER A 46 -3.05 -6.25 13.95
CA SER A 46 -1.97 -6.94 14.66
C SER A 46 -2.02 -6.66 16.17
N PHE A 47 -2.35 -5.44 16.58
CA PHE A 47 -2.52 -5.10 17.98
C PHE A 47 -3.73 -5.79 18.61
N LEU A 48 -4.86 -5.84 17.91
CA LEU A 48 -6.03 -6.60 18.36
C LEU A 48 -5.68 -8.07 18.54
N LEU A 49 -4.98 -8.66 17.57
CA LEU A 49 -4.52 -10.05 17.65
C LEU A 49 -3.62 -10.26 18.89
N PHE A 50 -2.68 -9.35 19.15
CA PHE A 50 -1.85 -9.38 20.35
C PHE A 50 -2.69 -9.35 21.65
N ILE A 51 -3.72 -8.51 21.73
CA ILE A 51 -4.60 -8.46 22.91
C ILE A 51 -5.36 -9.77 23.13
N PHE A 52 -5.81 -10.42 22.05
CA PHE A 52 -6.60 -11.65 22.14
C PHE A 52 -5.76 -12.91 22.38
N VAL A 53 -4.60 -13.00 21.73
CA VAL A 53 -3.81 -14.23 21.63
C VAL A 53 -2.46 -14.14 22.37
N GLY A 54 -1.93 -12.93 22.57
CA GLY A 54 -0.65 -12.73 23.23
C GLY A 54 -0.69 -13.10 24.71
N LYS A 55 0.44 -13.56 25.25
CA LYS A 55 0.59 -13.90 26.68
C LYS A 55 0.41 -12.72 27.61
N ASP A 56 0.83 -11.54 27.15
CA ASP A 56 0.63 -10.25 27.81
C ASP A 56 -0.77 -9.67 27.57
N GLY A 57 -1.58 -10.33 26.73
CA GLY A 57 -2.96 -9.94 26.43
C GLY A 57 -3.88 -10.08 27.64
N TRP A 58 -4.93 -9.25 27.65
CA TRP A 58 -5.80 -9.08 28.81
C TRP A 58 -7.11 -9.87 28.73
N ILE A 59 -7.49 -10.36 27.54
CA ILE A 59 -8.86 -10.81 27.29
C ILE A 59 -9.07 -12.30 27.58
N PHE A 60 -8.17 -13.17 27.13
CA PHE A 60 -8.33 -14.62 27.28
C PHE A 60 -7.16 -15.23 28.05
N SER A 61 -7.46 -15.94 29.13
CA SER A 61 -6.45 -16.66 29.92
C SER A 61 -6.01 -17.97 29.26
N GLN A 62 -6.88 -18.57 28.44
CA GLN A 62 -6.62 -19.85 27.76
C GLN A 62 -5.50 -19.74 26.71
N THR A 63 -5.40 -18.60 26.03
CA THR A 63 -4.38 -18.33 25.00
C THR A 63 -2.97 -18.18 25.57
N LYS A 64 -2.84 -18.02 26.90
CA LYS A 64 -1.53 -17.93 27.59
C LYS A 64 -0.74 -19.24 27.59
N SER A 65 -1.41 -20.36 27.36
CA SER A 65 -0.80 -21.70 27.30
C SER A 65 -0.20 -22.04 25.93
N ILE A 66 -0.42 -21.20 24.92
CA ILE A 66 0.06 -21.44 23.56
C ILE A 66 1.59 -21.39 23.52
N ASP A 67 2.22 -22.36 22.86
CA ASP A 67 3.66 -22.34 22.66
C ASP A 67 4.08 -21.21 21.72
N ARG A 68 5.22 -20.58 22.04
CA ARG A 68 5.74 -19.42 21.30
C ARG A 68 6.07 -19.76 19.85
N TRP A 69 6.75 -20.87 19.64
CA TRP A 69 7.33 -21.21 18.33
C TRP A 69 6.36 -21.99 17.47
N SER A 70 5.62 -22.93 18.05
CA SER A 70 4.65 -23.73 17.29
C SER A 70 3.26 -23.10 17.21
N GLY A 71 2.94 -22.13 18.07
CA GLY A 71 1.63 -21.46 18.11
C GLY A 71 1.71 -20.00 17.70
N GLU A 72 2.24 -19.15 18.59
CA GLU A 72 2.27 -17.69 18.39
C GLU A 72 2.97 -17.31 17.08
N LEU A 73 4.12 -17.90 16.75
CA LEU A 73 4.83 -17.62 15.50
C LEU A 73 4.03 -18.03 14.26
N LEU A 74 3.34 -19.17 14.28
CA LEU A 74 2.50 -19.59 13.15
C LEU A 74 1.31 -18.65 12.96
N ILE A 75 0.69 -18.20 14.05
CA ILE A 75 -0.41 -17.23 14.00
C ILE A 75 0.10 -15.89 13.47
N ALA A 76 1.25 -15.43 13.94
CA ALA A 76 1.88 -14.19 13.47
C ALA A 76 2.23 -14.25 11.98
N LEU A 77 2.77 -15.36 11.50
CA LEU A 77 3.06 -15.59 10.08
C LEU A 77 1.79 -15.68 9.24
N GLY A 78 0.75 -16.38 9.72
CA GLY A 78 -0.54 -16.48 9.06
C GLY A 78 -1.21 -15.12 8.91
N MET A 79 -1.23 -14.31 9.97
CA MET A 79 -1.74 -12.94 9.92
C MET A 79 -0.92 -12.07 8.97
N SER A 80 0.41 -12.20 9.02
CA SER A 80 1.30 -11.49 8.10
C SER A 80 1.01 -11.84 6.64
N ALA A 81 0.81 -13.13 6.33
CA ALA A 81 0.48 -13.59 4.99
C ALA A 81 -0.86 -13.01 4.49
N ILE A 82 -1.89 -12.98 5.35
CA ILE A 82 -3.19 -12.38 5.03
C ILE A 82 -3.02 -10.88 4.75
N GLN A 83 -2.36 -10.14 5.65
CA GLN A 83 -2.13 -8.70 5.49
C GLN A 83 -1.32 -8.38 4.23
N ILE A 84 -0.23 -9.11 3.97
CA ILE A 84 0.58 -8.96 2.75
C ILE A 84 -0.26 -9.24 1.51
N THR A 85 -1.11 -10.28 1.52
CA THR A 85 -1.98 -10.60 0.40
C THR A 85 -2.94 -9.45 0.10
N ILE A 86 -3.56 -8.86 1.13
CA ILE A 86 -4.45 -7.71 0.96
C ILE A 86 -3.67 -6.50 0.40
N VAL A 87 -2.48 -6.21 0.91
CA VAL A 87 -1.63 -5.13 0.39
C VAL A 87 -1.26 -5.37 -1.07
N CYS A 88 -0.87 -6.59 -1.44
CA CYS A 88 -0.58 -6.99 -2.81
C CYS A 88 -1.80 -6.78 -3.73
N LEU A 89 -3.01 -7.10 -3.27
CA LEU A 89 -4.25 -6.83 -4.01
C LEU A 89 -4.51 -5.33 -4.16
N LEU A 90 -4.28 -4.52 -3.12
CA LEU A 90 -4.42 -3.07 -3.17
C LEU A 90 -3.45 -2.42 -4.16
N VAL A 91 -2.24 -2.97 -4.30
CA VAL A 91 -1.22 -2.49 -5.23
C VAL A 91 -1.51 -2.94 -6.67
N TRP A 92 -1.72 -4.24 -6.89
CA TRP A 92 -1.77 -4.79 -8.26
C TRP A 92 -3.18 -4.85 -8.85
N LYS A 93 -4.19 -5.27 -8.08
CA LYS A 93 -5.57 -5.41 -8.56
C LYS A 93 -6.31 -4.08 -8.54
N PHE A 94 -6.35 -3.43 -7.38
CA PHE A 94 -7.11 -2.19 -7.20
C PHE A 94 -6.33 -0.93 -7.59
N LYS A 95 -5.00 -1.04 -7.74
CA LYS A 95 -4.09 0.08 -8.08
C LYS A 95 -4.28 1.29 -7.15
N PHE A 96 -4.73 1.05 -5.92
CA PHE A 96 -4.98 2.09 -4.92
C PHE A 96 -3.67 2.62 -4.33
N LEU A 97 -2.68 1.72 -4.20
CA LEU A 97 -1.33 2.02 -3.74
C LEU A 97 -0.33 1.83 -4.88
N ARG A 98 0.76 2.60 -4.84
CA ARG A 98 1.87 2.39 -5.78
C ARG A 98 2.75 1.21 -5.32
N PRO A 99 3.48 0.52 -6.22
CA PRO A 99 4.28 -0.63 -5.83
C PRO A 99 5.40 -0.31 -4.83
N GLU A 100 5.87 0.94 -4.77
CA GLU A 100 6.88 1.36 -3.79
C GLU A 100 6.34 1.28 -2.36
N SER A 101 5.02 1.27 -2.15
CA SER A 101 4.40 1.09 -0.84
C SER A 101 4.74 -0.26 -0.20
N LEU A 102 5.03 -1.29 -1.00
CA LEU A 102 5.46 -2.61 -0.52
C LEU A 102 6.77 -2.52 0.28
N HIS A 103 7.61 -1.52 -0.02
CA HIS A 103 8.86 -1.31 0.71
C HIS A 103 8.68 -0.91 2.16
N PHE A 104 7.54 -0.29 2.48
CA PHE A 104 7.22 0.17 3.82
C PHE A 104 6.24 -0.79 4.51
N LEU A 105 5.18 -1.19 3.82
CA LEU A 105 4.10 -1.98 4.41
C LEU A 105 4.54 -3.40 4.77
N ILE A 106 5.37 -4.05 3.96
CA ILE A 106 5.77 -5.44 4.22
C ILE A 106 6.66 -5.56 5.47
N PRO A 107 7.74 -4.77 5.63
CA PRO A 107 8.52 -4.79 6.88
C PRO A 107 7.68 -4.46 8.11
N ILE A 108 6.74 -3.51 7.99
CA ILE A 108 5.85 -3.15 9.10
C ILE A 108 4.90 -4.28 9.46
N THR A 109 4.38 -5.03 8.50
CA THR A 109 3.60 -6.24 8.76
C THR A 109 4.37 -7.23 9.62
N PHE A 110 5.61 -7.52 9.25
CA PHE A 110 6.46 -8.44 10.01
C PHE A 110 6.79 -7.88 11.40
N ALA A 111 7.15 -6.60 11.50
CA ALA A 111 7.46 -5.95 12.76
C ALA A 111 6.24 -5.95 13.71
N MET A 112 5.05 -5.61 13.21
CA MET A 112 3.85 -5.53 14.03
C MET A 112 3.36 -6.91 14.50
N ASN A 113 3.43 -7.94 13.66
CA ASN A 113 3.05 -9.29 14.08
C ASN A 113 4.11 -9.96 14.98
N SER A 114 5.37 -9.47 14.95
CA SER A 114 6.42 -9.97 15.85
C SER A 114 6.13 -9.74 17.33
N PHE A 115 5.30 -8.72 17.66
CA PHE A 115 4.88 -8.44 19.04
C PHE A 115 4.13 -9.60 19.69
N LEU A 116 3.45 -10.42 18.89
CA LEU A 116 2.78 -11.61 19.39
C LEU A 116 3.78 -12.63 19.92
N VAL A 117 4.81 -12.93 19.13
CA VAL A 117 5.86 -13.92 19.45
C VAL A 117 6.76 -13.44 20.59
N SER A 118 6.83 -12.13 20.78
CA SER A 118 7.64 -11.49 21.81
C SER A 118 6.89 -11.27 23.12
N SER A 119 5.62 -11.71 23.19
CA SER A 119 4.75 -11.59 24.36
C SER A 119 5.12 -12.56 25.49
N GLY A 120 4.95 -12.13 26.74
CA GLY A 120 5.21 -12.93 27.94
C GLY A 120 6.70 -13.21 28.19
N VAL A 121 7.58 -12.35 27.66
CA VAL A 121 9.04 -12.50 27.77
C VAL A 121 9.65 -11.30 28.47
N ASP A 122 10.29 -11.54 29.60
CA ASP A 122 10.98 -10.50 30.38
C ASP A 122 12.38 -10.19 29.83
N THR A 123 13.02 -11.17 29.17
CA THR A 123 14.35 -10.99 28.59
C THR A 123 14.29 -10.18 27.29
N TRP A 124 14.86 -8.97 27.34
CA TRP A 124 14.79 -7.99 26.25
C TRP A 124 15.29 -8.54 24.90
N TYR A 125 16.37 -9.31 24.88
CA TYR A 125 16.96 -9.82 23.64
C TYR A 125 16.07 -10.87 22.98
N VAL A 126 15.41 -11.74 23.76
CA VAL A 126 14.44 -12.72 23.25
C VAL A 126 13.18 -12.03 22.73
N ARG A 127 12.83 -10.85 23.26
CA ARG A 127 11.74 -10.02 22.76
C ARG A 127 12.07 -9.38 21.41
N VAL A 128 13.33 -8.98 21.20
CA VAL A 128 13.77 -8.26 19.99
C VAL A 128 14.15 -9.20 18.83
N ILE A 129 14.70 -10.39 19.12
CA ILE A 129 15.15 -11.34 18.09
C ILE A 129 14.04 -11.70 17.08
N PRO A 130 12.79 -12.01 17.48
CA PRO A 130 11.71 -12.29 16.54
C PRO A 130 11.42 -11.12 15.61
N ALA A 131 11.43 -9.88 16.11
CA ALA A 131 11.21 -8.68 15.31
C ALA A 131 12.31 -8.49 14.26
N VAL A 132 13.57 -8.67 14.68
CA VAL A 132 14.72 -8.57 13.78
C VAL A 132 14.69 -9.70 12.75
N GLY A 133 14.50 -10.95 13.18
CA GLY A 133 14.44 -12.11 12.29
C GLY A 133 13.32 -12.01 11.25
N LEU A 134 12.12 -11.60 11.66
CA LEU A 134 11.01 -11.38 10.75
C LEU A 134 11.25 -10.18 9.81
N ALA A 135 11.95 -9.13 10.25
CA ALA A 135 12.36 -8.03 9.37
C ALA A 135 13.34 -8.50 8.28
N PHE A 136 14.25 -9.44 8.58
CA PHE A 136 15.13 -10.05 7.56
C PHE A 136 14.35 -10.83 6.50
N LEU A 137 13.22 -11.45 6.85
CA LEU A 137 12.33 -12.10 5.86
C LEU A 137 11.71 -11.12 4.87
N ALA A 138 11.66 -9.82 5.19
CA ALA A 138 11.20 -8.82 4.25
C ALA A 138 12.20 -8.60 3.11
N ILE A 139 13.51 -8.78 3.33
CA ILE A 139 14.57 -8.52 2.34
C ILE A 139 14.34 -9.23 1.00
N PRO A 140 14.14 -10.56 0.93
CA PRO A 140 13.90 -11.24 -0.36
C PRO A 140 12.67 -10.68 -1.07
N ILE A 141 11.62 -10.33 -0.34
CA ILE A 141 10.40 -9.74 -0.89
C ILE A 141 10.67 -8.33 -1.44
N LEU A 142 11.49 -7.54 -0.75
CA LEU A 142 11.93 -6.22 -1.20
C LEU A 142 12.79 -6.30 -2.48
N LEU A 143 13.66 -7.31 -2.59
CA LEU A 143 14.46 -7.55 -3.78
C LEU A 143 13.60 -7.93 -4.98
N LEU A 144 12.61 -8.81 -4.78
CA LEU A 144 11.65 -9.20 -5.81
C LEU A 144 10.85 -7.99 -6.33
N THR A 145 10.33 -7.17 -5.41
CA THR A 145 9.57 -5.97 -5.78
C THR A 145 10.42 -4.94 -6.53
N LYS A 146 11.67 -4.71 -6.11
CA LYS A 146 12.63 -3.87 -6.86
C LYS A 146 12.87 -4.39 -8.28
N ARG A 147 13.02 -5.71 -8.45
CA ARG A 147 13.23 -6.33 -9.77
C ARG A 147 12.02 -6.13 -10.68
N ILE A 148 10.80 -6.31 -10.15
CA ILE A 148 9.55 -6.08 -10.89
C ILE A 148 9.44 -4.61 -11.33
N LEU A 149 9.73 -3.67 -10.42
CA LEU A 149 9.73 -2.25 -10.72
C LEU A 149 10.73 -1.87 -11.82
N LYS A 150 11.95 -2.43 -11.76
CA LYS A 150 12.99 -2.21 -12.78
C LYS A 150 12.59 -2.72 -14.16
N ILE A 151 11.98 -3.91 -14.24
CA ILE A 151 11.50 -4.45 -15.53
C ILE A 151 10.39 -3.56 -16.09
N LYS A 152 9.49 -3.06 -15.24
CA LYS A 152 8.39 -2.18 -15.66
C LYS A 152 8.91 -0.84 -16.17
N SER A 153 9.88 -0.23 -15.48
CA SER A 153 10.45 1.04 -15.93
C SER A 153 11.21 0.87 -17.26
N GLN A 154 11.99 -0.19 -17.41
CA GLN A 154 12.69 -0.48 -18.68
C GLN A 154 11.73 -0.62 -19.86
N LYS A 155 10.60 -1.30 -19.68
CA LYS A 155 9.56 -1.39 -20.72
C LYS A 155 8.98 -0.03 -21.09
N GLN A 156 8.74 0.83 -20.11
CA GLN A 156 8.22 2.18 -20.36
C GLN A 156 9.24 3.06 -21.11
N TYR A 157 10.53 2.96 -20.76
CA TYR A 157 11.59 3.66 -21.48
C TYR A 157 11.72 3.20 -22.93
N ALA A 158 11.64 1.89 -23.18
CA ALA A 158 11.67 1.35 -24.54
C ALA A 158 10.49 1.87 -25.38
N MET A 159 9.28 1.90 -24.82
CA MET A 159 8.10 2.44 -25.50
C MET A 159 8.24 3.94 -25.82
N MET A 160 8.75 4.75 -24.88
CA MET A 160 8.97 6.17 -25.12
C MET A 160 9.98 6.41 -26.24
N GLN A 161 11.07 5.62 -26.30
CA GLN A 161 12.05 5.72 -27.38
C GLN A 161 11.46 5.33 -28.74
N GLU A 162 10.64 4.29 -28.81
CA GLU A 162 9.94 3.92 -30.04
C GLU A 162 8.96 5.01 -30.51
N GLU A 163 8.23 5.66 -29.58
CA GLU A 163 7.35 6.79 -29.89
C GLU A 163 8.13 8.02 -30.38
N GLU A 164 9.28 8.33 -29.76
CA GLU A 164 10.16 9.42 -30.21
C GLU A 164 10.72 9.18 -31.61
N LEU A 165 11.14 7.94 -31.92
CA LEU A 165 11.62 7.57 -33.25
C LEU A 165 10.52 7.67 -34.31
N LYS A 166 9.30 7.22 -34.00
CA LYS A 166 8.15 7.37 -34.90
C LYS A 166 7.77 8.83 -35.12
N ASN A 167 7.74 9.64 -34.06
CA ASN A 167 7.39 11.06 -34.19
C ASN A 167 8.44 11.86 -34.96
N LYS A 168 9.73 11.54 -34.80
CA LYS A 168 10.79 12.15 -35.63
C LYS A 168 10.66 11.75 -37.10
N SER A 169 10.36 10.48 -37.39
CA SER A 169 10.12 9.99 -38.76
C SER A 169 8.88 10.59 -39.45
N LEU A 170 7.95 11.20 -38.70
CA LEU A 170 6.75 11.85 -39.25
C LEU A 170 6.93 13.37 -39.46
N LEU A 171 8.00 13.94 -38.91
CA LEU A 171 8.38 15.34 -39.06
C LEU A 171 9.38 15.57 -40.19
N ASP A 172 10.11 14.52 -40.59
CA ASP A 172 10.90 14.44 -41.84
C ASP A 172 10.02 14.00 -43.02
#